data_AF-A0A1T4KRX3-F1
#
_entry.id   AF-A0A1T4KRX3-F1
#
_cell.length_a   1.000
_cell.length_b   1.000
_cell.length_c   1.000
_cell.angle_alpha   90.00
_cell.angle_beta   90.00
_cell.angle_gamma   90.00
#
_symmetry.space_group_name_H-M   'P 1'
#
loop_
_entity.id
_entity.type
_entity.pdbx_description
1 polymer ?
#
loop_
_entity_poly.entity_id
_entity_poly.type
_entity_poly.pdbx_seq_one_letter_code
_entity_poly.pdbx_strand_id
1 'polypeptide(L)'
;MGKFDKFLEAEETKETYVSLQRKKELQQTQKPKRKAKTTGSSLKSVKMTEETYQILTFLKMSTRKKYLEILDEAMSMYADAEARSNQNFRAMRAMLRETNEVAKGQTTIEDFLEK
;
A
#
# COMPACT_ATOMS: atom_id res chain seq x y z
N MET A 1 32.18 54.47 15.03
CA MET A 1 32.08 54.17 13.58
C MET A 1 33.26 53.27 13.22
N GLY A 2 32.97 52.03 12.86
CA GLY A 2 33.93 50.93 12.71
C GLY A 2 34.44 50.77 11.28
N LYS A 3 35.66 50.24 11.19
CA LYS A 3 36.50 50.04 10.00
C LYS A 3 35.93 48.93 9.09
N PHE A 4 35.55 49.27 7.87
CA PHE A 4 35.28 48.33 6.77
C PHE A 4 36.22 48.65 5.61
N ASP A 5 37.50 48.34 5.80
CA ASP A 5 38.44 48.13 4.70
C ASP A 5 38.28 46.68 4.23
N LYS A 6 37.81 46.51 2.99
CA LYS A 6 38.24 45.46 2.05
C LYS A 6 37.34 45.52 0.82
N PHE A 7 37.94 45.16 -0.32
CA PHE A 7 37.34 45.02 -1.65
C PHE A 7 37.39 46.28 -2.52
N LEU A 8 38.62 46.76 -2.74
CA LEU A 8 39.06 47.25 -4.03
C LEU A 8 40.15 46.29 -4.55
N GLU A 9 40.31 46.27 -5.87
CA GLU A 9 41.24 45.47 -6.70
C GLU A 9 40.69 44.10 -7.14
N ALA A 10 40.67 43.71 -8.40
CA ALA A 10 40.85 44.37 -9.69
C ALA A 10 40.37 43.35 -10.73
N GLU A 11 39.67 43.80 -11.77
CA GLU A 11 39.45 43.04 -13.00
C GLU A 11 40.77 42.92 -13.77
N GLU A 12 41.07 41.77 -14.37
CA GLU A 12 41.37 41.62 -15.81
C GLU A 12 42.00 40.25 -16.16
N THR A 13 41.24 39.51 -16.96
CA THR A 13 41.61 38.62 -18.08
C THR A 13 42.91 37.80 -18.06
N LYS A 14 42.74 36.47 -18.20
CA LYS A 14 43.45 35.66 -19.21
C LYS A 14 42.68 34.37 -19.45
N GLU A 15 41.96 34.35 -20.56
CA GLU A 15 41.41 33.16 -21.17
C GLU A 15 42.53 32.15 -21.45
N THR A 16 42.38 30.92 -20.97
CA THR A 16 43.07 29.77 -21.56
C THR A 16 42.05 28.68 -21.80
N TYR A 17 41.68 28.57 -23.07
CA TYR A 17 40.87 27.51 -23.64
C TYR A 17 41.68 26.20 -23.57
N VAL A 18 41.20 25.22 -22.82
CA VAL A 18 41.71 23.83 -22.90
C VAL A 18 40.56 22.91 -23.24
N SER A 19 40.82 22.10 -24.25
CA SER A 19 39.90 21.46 -25.17
C SER A 19 39.01 20.37 -24.57
N LEU A 20 37.81 20.25 -25.16
CA LEU A 20 36.87 19.13 -25.01
C LEU A 20 37.52 17.79 -25.38
N GLN A 21 38.04 17.07 -24.38
CA GLN A 21 38.34 15.65 -24.52
C GLN A 21 37.12 14.81 -24.16
N ARG A 22 36.40 14.39 -25.21
CA ARG A 22 35.42 13.30 -25.15
C ARG A 22 36.13 12.03 -24.67
N LYS A 23 35.98 11.69 -23.39
CA LYS A 23 36.07 10.30 -22.95
C LYS A 23 34.65 9.75 -22.76
N LYS A 24 34.15 9.14 -23.84
CA LYS A 24 33.11 8.11 -23.77
C LYS A 24 33.74 6.88 -23.12
N GLU A 25 33.85 6.88 -21.79
CA GLU A 25 34.09 5.66 -21.03
C GLU A 25 32.77 5.25 -20.38
N LEU A 26 32.04 4.43 -21.15
CA LEU A 26 31.15 3.37 -20.71
C LEU A 26 30.45 3.61 -19.36
N GLN A 27 29.25 4.20 -19.47
CA GLN A 27 28.17 3.90 -18.54
C GLN A 27 28.00 2.37 -18.47
N GLN A 28 28.65 1.70 -17.51
CA GLN A 28 28.08 0.49 -16.96
C GLN A 28 26.86 0.92 -16.16
N THR A 29 25.77 1.06 -16.91
CA THR A 29 24.41 0.99 -16.42
C THR A 29 24.27 -0.34 -15.69
N GLN A 30 24.57 -0.34 -14.39
CA GLN A 30 24.05 -1.37 -13.51
C GLN A 30 22.54 -1.19 -13.53
N LYS A 31 21.89 -1.94 -14.43
CA LYS A 31 20.44 -2.11 -14.43
C LYS A 31 20.05 -2.39 -12.99
N PRO A 32 19.19 -1.58 -12.34
CA PRO A 32 18.71 -1.94 -11.02
C PRO A 32 18.10 -3.33 -11.17
N LYS A 33 18.67 -4.31 -10.46
CA LYS A 33 18.10 -5.66 -10.37
C LYS A 33 16.63 -5.45 -10.01
N ARG A 34 15.74 -5.71 -10.97
CA ARG A 34 14.30 -5.68 -10.74
C ARG A 34 14.07 -6.57 -9.54
N LYS A 35 13.69 -5.96 -8.41
CA LYS A 35 13.26 -6.72 -7.24
C LYS A 35 12.22 -7.71 -7.73
N ALA A 36 12.34 -8.95 -7.27
CA ALA A 36 11.43 -10.02 -7.60
C ALA A 36 10.00 -9.47 -7.57
N LYS A 37 9.26 -9.71 -8.66
CA LYS A 37 7.84 -9.41 -8.77
C LYS A 37 7.19 -10.09 -7.58
N THR A 38 6.97 -9.33 -6.50
CA THR A 38 6.23 -9.79 -5.33
C THR A 38 4.90 -10.23 -5.88
N THR A 39 4.68 -11.54 -5.81
CA THR A 39 3.38 -12.19 -6.01
C THR A 39 2.32 -11.23 -5.52
N GLY A 40 1.52 -10.71 -6.46
CA GLY A 40 0.57 -9.64 -6.20
C GLY A 40 -0.32 -10.09 -5.05
N SER A 41 -0.05 -9.58 -3.85
CA SER A 41 -1.07 -9.55 -2.83
C SER A 41 -2.21 -8.80 -3.48
N SER A 42 -3.38 -9.44 -3.57
CA SER A 42 -4.62 -8.77 -3.93
C SER A 42 -4.93 -7.78 -2.80
N LEU A 43 -4.13 -6.72 -2.69
CA LEU A 43 -4.31 -5.64 -1.76
C LEU A 43 -5.48 -4.85 -2.30
N LYS A 44 -6.68 -5.25 -1.89
CA LYS A 44 -7.88 -4.45 -2.10
C LYS A 44 -7.67 -3.13 -1.35
N SER A 45 -7.53 -2.05 -2.08
CA SER A 45 -7.45 -0.70 -1.50
C SER A 45 -8.85 -0.15 -1.31
N VAL A 46 -9.14 0.36 -0.12
CA VAL A 46 -10.42 1.02 0.21
C VAL A 46 -10.18 2.51 0.40
N LYS A 47 -10.95 3.34 -0.31
CA LYS A 47 -10.96 4.80 -0.08
C LYS A 47 -11.89 5.10 1.10
N MET A 48 -11.49 6.04 1.95
CA MET A 48 -12.28 6.50 3.10
C MET A 48 -12.23 8.02 3.20
N THR A 49 -13.16 8.60 3.94
CA THR A 49 -13.15 10.03 4.23
C THR A 49 -12.04 10.37 5.21
N GLU A 50 -11.64 11.64 5.24
CA GLU A 50 -10.59 12.11 6.15
C GLU A 50 -10.96 11.92 7.62
N GLU A 51 -12.21 12.21 7.99
CA GLU A 51 -12.74 12.00 9.34
C GLU A 51 -12.61 10.53 9.78
N THR A 52 -13.02 9.58 8.94
CA THR A 52 -12.89 8.14 9.24
C THR A 52 -11.42 7.74 9.43
N TYR A 53 -10.51 8.31 8.63
CA TYR A 53 -9.08 8.06 8.76
C TYR A 53 -8.50 8.59 10.09
N GLN A 54 -8.95 9.75 10.55
CA GLN A 54 -8.54 10.32 11.84
C GLN A 54 -9.03 9.45 13.00
N ILE A 55 -10.30 9.02 12.98
CA ILE A 55 -10.85 8.08 13.97
C ILE A 55 -10.03 6.79 14.00
N LEU A 56 -9.74 6.22 12.82
CA LEU A 56 -8.93 5.01 12.70
C LEU A 56 -7.51 5.21 13.28
N THR A 57 -6.94 6.41 13.13
CA THR A 57 -5.63 6.77 13.71
C THR A 57 -5.70 6.84 15.23
N PHE A 58 -6.74 7.45 15.80
CA PHE A 58 -6.93 7.46 17.26
C PHE A 58 -7.10 6.04 17.82
N LEU A 59 -7.88 5.20 17.16
CA LEU A 59 -8.06 3.80 17.54
C LEU A 59 -6.74 3.01 17.50
N LYS A 60 -5.91 3.24 16.49
CA LYS A 60 -4.58 2.65 16.42
C LYS A 60 -3.69 3.09 17.57
N MET A 61 -3.71 4.38 17.93
CA MET A 61 -2.91 4.90 19.02
C MET A 61 -3.35 4.36 20.38
N SER A 62 -4.66 4.20 20.61
CA SER A 62 -5.20 3.71 21.89
C SER A 62 -5.05 2.20 22.06
N THR A 63 -5.29 1.41 21.01
CA THR A 63 -5.30 -0.06 21.08
C THR A 63 -3.96 -0.71 20.75
N ARG A 64 -3.04 0.04 20.13
CA ARG A 64 -1.76 -0.47 19.58
C ARG A 64 -1.92 -1.58 18.53
N LYS A 65 -3.12 -1.76 17.97
CA LYS A 65 -3.41 -2.73 16.90
C LYS A 65 -3.03 -2.18 15.52
N LYS A 66 -2.90 -3.06 14.52
CA LYS A 66 -2.71 -2.63 13.12
C LYS A 66 -4.03 -2.11 12.54
N TYR A 67 -3.94 -1.24 11.54
CA TYR A 67 -5.13 -0.71 10.84
C TYR A 67 -6.07 -1.81 10.32
N LEU A 68 -5.51 -2.88 9.74
CA LEU A 68 -6.31 -3.99 9.23
C LEU A 68 -7.02 -4.76 10.35
N GLU A 69 -6.37 -4.97 11.49
CA GLU A 69 -6.97 -5.68 12.64
C GLU A 69 -8.14 -4.87 13.22
N ILE A 70 -8.00 -3.55 13.30
CA ILE A 70 -9.06 -2.66 13.76
C ILE A 70 -10.25 -2.66 12.79
N LEU A 71 -9.97 -2.62 11.48
CA LEU A 71 -11.02 -2.66 10.46
C LEU A 71 -11.74 -4.01 10.44
N ASP A 72 -11.01 -5.12 10.60
CA ASP A 72 -11.59 -6.46 10.64
C ASP A 72 -12.51 -6.64 11.86
N GLU A 73 -12.09 -6.16 13.02
CA GLU A 73 -12.89 -6.15 14.25
C GLU A 73 -14.14 -5.27 14.09
N ALA A 74 -13.99 -4.04 13.59
CA ALA A 74 -15.10 -3.13 13.36
C ALA A 74 -16.14 -3.71 12.38
N MET A 75 -15.68 -4.30 11.27
CA MET A 75 -16.54 -4.97 10.30
C MET A 75 -17.24 -6.17 10.89
N SER A 76 -16.55 -6.97 11.72
CA SER A 76 -17.13 -8.13 12.40
C SER A 76 -18.22 -7.71 13.39
N MET A 77 -17.96 -6.69 14.22
CA MET A 77 -18.94 -6.16 15.16
C MET A 77 -20.16 -5.58 14.45
N TYR A 78 -19.95 -4.81 13.38
CA TYR A 78 -21.04 -4.26 12.59
C TYR A 78 -21.86 -5.36 11.91
N ALA A 79 -21.21 -6.36 11.33
CA ALA A 79 -21.89 -7.51 10.71
C ALA A 79 -22.68 -8.35 11.73
N ASP A 80 -22.19 -8.48 12.97
CA ASP A 80 -22.93 -9.15 14.05
C ASP A 80 -24.16 -8.35 14.47
N ALA A 81 -24.05 -7.04 14.57
CA ALA A 81 -25.19 -6.16 14.86
C ALA A 81 -26.23 -6.22 13.74
N GLU A 82 -25.79 -6.09 12.49
CA GLU A 82 -26.67 -6.11 11.32
C GLU A 82 -27.34 -7.47 11.12
N ALA A 83 -26.65 -8.58 11.42
CA ALA A 83 -27.25 -9.92 11.35
C ALA A 83 -28.38 -10.14 12.38
N ARG A 84 -28.42 -9.36 13.46
CA ARG A 84 -29.50 -9.41 14.46
C ARG A 84 -30.74 -8.62 14.01
N SER A 85 -30.54 -7.49 13.34
CA SER A 85 -31.61 -6.62 12.87
C SER A 85 -32.17 -7.04 11.50
N ASN A 86 -31.34 -7.64 10.65
CA ASN A 86 -31.63 -7.86 9.24
C ASN A 86 -31.50 -9.33 8.83
N GLN A 87 -32.64 -9.99 8.63
CA GLN A 87 -32.69 -11.40 8.25
C GLN A 87 -32.04 -11.67 6.88
N ASN A 88 -32.15 -10.73 5.93
CA ASN A 88 -31.54 -10.88 4.61
C ASN A 88 -30.01 -10.84 4.71
N PHE A 89 -29.47 -9.93 5.52
CA PHE A 89 -28.03 -9.87 5.78
C PHE A 89 -27.54 -11.15 6.45
N ARG A 90 -28.29 -11.67 7.43
CA ARG A 90 -27.98 -12.94 8.09
C ARG A 90 -27.93 -14.11 7.10
N ALA A 91 -28.88 -14.20 6.17
CA ALA A 91 -28.91 -15.23 5.14
C ALA A 91 -27.71 -15.13 4.18
N MET A 92 -27.40 -13.92 3.69
CA MET A 92 -26.23 -13.70 2.83
C MET A 92 -24.91 -14.07 3.54
N ARG A 93 -24.80 -13.75 4.83
CA ARG A 93 -23.63 -14.10 5.64
C ARG A 93 -23.49 -15.61 5.85
N ALA A 94 -24.60 -16.33 6.00
CA ALA A 94 -24.60 -17.79 6.10
C ALA A 94 -24.13 -18.44 4.79
N MET A 95 -24.64 -17.98 3.63
CA MET A 95 -24.20 -18.47 2.32
C MET A 95 -22.71 -18.28 2.10
N LEU A 96 -22.14 -17.12 2.48
CA LEU A 96 -20.70 -16.89 2.40
C LEU A 96 -19.91 -17.89 3.27
N ARG A 97 -20.40 -18.27 4.45
CA ARG A 97 -19.74 -19.30 5.27
C ARG A 97 -19.83 -20.67 4.62
N GLU A 98 -21.01 -21.06 4.15
CA GLU A 98 -21.23 -22.34 3.46
C GLU A 98 -20.34 -22.47 2.22
N THR A 99 -20.26 -21.45 1.36
CA THR A 99 -19.38 -21.49 0.17
C THR A 99 -17.90 -21.65 0.52
N ASN A 100 -17.45 -21.17 1.68
CA ASN A 100 -16.07 -21.36 2.14
C ASN A 100 -15.84 -22.77 2.73
N GLU A 101 -16.86 -23.41 3.28
CA GLU A 101 -16.80 -24.77 3.85
C GLU A 101 -17.01 -25.87 2.79
N VAL A 102 -17.82 -25.60 1.75
CA VAL A 102 -18.18 -26.54 0.68
C VAL A 102 -16.99 -26.91 -0.24
N ALA A 103 -15.87 -26.19 -0.17
CA ALA A 103 -14.67 -26.48 -0.97
C ALA A 103 -13.97 -27.82 -0.63
N LYS A 104 -14.39 -28.56 0.40
CA LYS A 104 -13.73 -29.81 0.84
C LYS A 104 -14.47 -31.12 0.51
N GLY A 105 -15.60 -31.10 -0.21
CA GLY A 105 -16.37 -32.33 -0.43
C GLY A 105 -17.45 -32.27 -1.51
N GLN A 106 -17.28 -31.50 -2.58
CA GLN A 106 -18.18 -31.59 -3.72
C GLN A 106 -17.94 -32.91 -4.47
N THR A 107 -18.85 -33.87 -4.33
CA THR A 107 -19.06 -34.94 -5.32
C THR A 107 -19.57 -34.31 -6.61
N THR A 108 -19.05 -34.73 -7.76
CA THR A 108 -19.52 -34.16 -9.03
C THR A 108 -20.96 -34.59 -9.29
N ILE A 109 -21.66 -33.91 -10.20
CA ILE A 109 -23.03 -34.28 -10.58
C ILE A 109 -23.04 -35.72 -11.14
N GLU A 110 -21.95 -36.17 -11.76
CA GLU A 110 -21.79 -37.55 -12.20
C GLU A 110 -21.80 -38.53 -11.00
N ASP A 111 -21.08 -38.25 -9.91
CA ASP A 111 -21.04 -39.10 -8.71
C ASP A 111 -22.41 -39.24 -8.00
N PHE A 112 -23.31 -38.26 -8.16
CA PHE A 112 -24.65 -38.30 -7.57
C PHE A 112 -25.65 -39.12 -8.40
N LEU A 113 -25.48 -39.14 -9.73
CA LEU A 113 -26.38 -39.81 -10.67
C LEU A 113 -26.08 -41.32 -10.84
N GLU A 114 -24.90 -41.79 -10.40
CA GLU A 114 -24.50 -43.20 -10.46
C GLU A 114 -24.90 -44.05 -9.22
N LYS A 115 -25.70 -43.49 -8.30
CA LYS A 115 -26.33 -44.23 -7.18
C LYS A 115 -27.81 -44.48 -7.41
#